data_AF-A0A925Z7L3-F1
#
_entry.id   AF-A0A925Z7L3-F1
#
_cell.length_a   1.000
_cell.length_b   1.000
_cell.length_c   1.000
_cell.angle_alpha   90.00
_cell.angle_beta   90.00
_cell.angle_gamma   90.00
#
_symmetry.space_group_name_H-M   'P 1'
#
loop_
_entity.id
_entity.type
_entity.pdbx_description
1 polymer ?
#
loop_
_entity_poly.entity_id
_entity_poly.type
_entity_poly.pdbx_seq_one_letter_code
_entity_poly.pdbx_strand_id
1 'polypeptide(L)'
;HPEFLTLLNSENLHRAKHLKQSKRAQEMNSPLVQMLADLLERGRREGVFRGGVDPVQLYISIAGLAYFYLSNNPTLSTIFGRDLMKPKALSERLSHITEFVMGYLLLD
;
A
#
# COMPACT_ATOMS: atom_id res chain seq x y z
N HIS A 1 -7.32 4.83 -10.53
CA HIS A 1 -7.73 5.98 -9.70
C HIS A 1 -6.60 7.00 -9.51
N PRO A 2 -6.04 7.59 -10.58
CA PRO A 2 -5.06 8.68 -10.45
C PRO A 2 -5.59 9.89 -9.65
N GLU A 3 -6.89 10.16 -9.73
CA GLU A 3 -7.59 11.20 -8.98
C GLU A 3 -7.44 11.04 -7.45
N PHE A 4 -7.42 9.81 -6.95
CA PHE A 4 -7.23 9.53 -5.54
C PHE A 4 -5.81 9.90 -5.08
N LEU A 5 -4.79 9.64 -5.91
CA LEU A 5 -3.40 10.01 -5.59
C LEU A 5 -3.24 11.53 -5.51
N THR A 6 -3.85 12.27 -6.44
CA THR A 6 -3.84 13.73 -6.42
C THR A 6 -4.52 14.28 -5.16
N LEU A 7 -5.69 13.75 -4.80
CA LEU A 7 -6.38 14.14 -3.58
C LEU A 7 -5.53 13.86 -2.33
N LEU A 8 -4.96 12.65 -2.24
CA LEU A 8 -4.10 12.25 -1.13
C LEU A 8 -2.86 13.13 -1.02
N ASN A 9 -2.21 13.45 -2.14
CA ASN A 9 -1.05 14.35 -2.20
C ASN A 9 -1.40 15.74 -1.70
N SER A 10 -2.57 16.25 -2.08
CA SER A 10 -3.07 17.55 -1.62
C SER A 10 -3.32 17.55 -0.10
N GLU A 11 -3.99 16.52 0.42
CA GLU A 11 -4.17 16.38 1.87
C GLU A 11 -2.84 16.28 2.61
N ASN A 12 -1.87 15.51 2.10
CA ASN A 12 -0.54 15.41 2.68
C ASN A 12 0.18 16.77 2.70
N LEU A 13 0.17 17.50 1.57
CA LEU A 13 0.74 18.85 1.46
C LEU A 13 0.11 19.81 2.48
N HIS A 14 -1.21 19.71 2.67
CA HIS A 14 -1.96 20.53 3.62
C HIS A 14 -2.07 19.91 5.03
N ARG A 15 -1.23 18.92 5.37
CA ARG A 15 -1.16 18.29 6.70
C ARG A 15 -2.51 17.76 7.21
N ALA A 16 -3.22 17.08 6.30
CA ALA A 16 -4.52 16.45 6.50
C ALA A 16 -5.62 17.45 6.93
N LYS A 17 -5.58 18.68 6.42
CA LYS A 17 -6.48 19.78 6.83
C LYS A 17 -7.96 19.39 6.76
N HIS A 18 -8.39 18.76 5.67
CA HIS A 18 -9.79 18.40 5.49
C HIS A 18 -10.05 17.00 6.02
N LEU A 19 -9.08 16.09 5.92
CA LEU A 19 -9.21 14.73 6.45
C LEU A 19 -9.45 14.71 7.96
N LYS A 20 -8.77 15.59 8.73
CA LYS A 20 -8.97 15.73 10.19
C LYS A 20 -10.40 16.12 10.58
N GLN A 21 -11.14 16.75 9.68
CA GLN A 21 -12.52 17.19 9.91
C GLN A 21 -13.53 16.15 9.42
N SER A 22 -13.08 15.14 8.67
CA SER A 22 -13.92 14.11 8.07
C SER A 22 -14.06 12.90 8.98
N LYS A 23 -15.25 12.74 9.59
CA LYS A 23 -15.60 11.51 10.33
C LYS A 23 -15.63 10.27 9.42
N ARG A 24 -16.03 10.48 8.15
CA ARG A 24 -16.13 9.43 7.12
C ARG A 24 -14.79 8.79 6.77
N ALA A 25 -13.70 9.57 6.82
CA ALA A 25 -12.37 9.07 6.48
C ALA A 25 -11.84 8.01 7.46
N GLN A 26 -12.19 8.14 8.74
CA GLN A 26 -11.83 7.15 9.76
C GLN A 26 -12.63 5.85 9.58
N GLU A 27 -13.92 5.98 9.25
CA GLU A 27 -14.82 4.84 9.03
C GLU A 27 -14.44 4.01 7.80
N MET A 28 -13.89 4.62 6.75
CA MET A 28 -13.55 3.93 5.50
C MET A 28 -12.32 3.01 5.60
N ASN A 29 -11.33 3.33 6.44
CA ASN A 29 -10.09 2.56 6.52
C ASN A 29 -10.17 1.39 7.53
N SER A 30 -11.09 1.47 8.50
CA SER A 30 -11.26 0.47 9.56
C SER A 30 -11.57 -0.95 9.02
N PRO A 31 -12.47 -1.15 8.04
CA PRO A 31 -12.81 -2.48 7.54
C PRO A 31 -11.64 -3.22 6.87
N LEU A 32 -10.77 -2.49 6.17
CA LEU A 32 -9.62 -3.09 5.48
C LEU A 32 -8.56 -3.58 6.47
N VAL A 33 -8.27 -2.77 7.49
CA VAL A 33 -7.33 -3.15 8.56
C VAL A 33 -7.85 -4.35 9.34
N GLN A 34 -9.14 -4.39 9.65
CA GLN A 34 -9.75 -5.54 10.33
C GLN A 34 -9.65 -6.81 9.48
N MET A 35 -9.95 -6.71 8.18
CA MET A 35 -9.81 -7.84 7.25
C MET A 35 -8.36 -8.37 7.20
N LEU A 36 -7.37 -7.48 7.19
CA LEU A 36 -5.95 -7.87 7.26
C LEU A 36 -5.62 -8.54 8.58
N ALA A 37 -6.12 -8.03 9.71
CA ALA A 37 -5.92 -8.64 11.02
C ALA A 37 -6.44 -10.09 11.05
N ASP A 38 -7.66 -10.29 10.55
CA ASP A 38 -8.30 -11.62 10.50
C ASP A 38 -7.54 -12.59 9.57
N LEU A 39 -7.03 -12.09 8.44
CA LEU A 39 -6.23 -12.87 7.50
C LEU A 39 -4.88 -13.28 8.11
N LEU A 40 -4.20 -12.34 8.77
CA LEU A 40 -2.92 -12.60 9.43
C LEU A 40 -3.06 -13.62 10.55
N GLU A 41 -4.10 -13.49 11.38
CA GLU A 41 -4.35 -14.44 12.47
C GLU A 41 -4.67 -15.84 11.96
N ARG A 42 -5.44 -15.96 10.88
CA ARG A 42 -5.69 -17.27 10.24
C ARG A 42 -4.40 -17.90 9.73
N GLY A 43 -3.61 -17.16 8.94
CA GLY A 43 -2.36 -17.71 8.40
C GLY A 43 -1.33 -18.02 9.49
N ARG A 44 -1.33 -17.27 10.60
CA ARG A 44 -0.51 -17.58 11.78
C ARG A 44 -0.95 -18.89 12.44
N ARG A 45 -2.26 -19.11 12.61
CA ARG A 45 -2.80 -20.36 13.19
C ARG A 45 -2.55 -21.57 12.30
N GLU A 46 -2.53 -21.37 10.99
CA GLU A 46 -2.22 -22.39 10.00
C GLU A 46 -0.71 -22.66 9.85
N GLY A 47 0.15 -21.87 10.51
CA GLY A 47 1.60 -22.00 10.39
C GLY A 47 2.15 -21.59 9.03
N VAL A 48 1.43 -20.75 8.29
CA VAL A 48 1.85 -20.21 6.98
C VAL A 48 2.47 -18.83 7.14
N PHE A 49 1.94 -18.01 8.05
CA PHE A 49 2.47 -16.67 8.31
C PHE A 49 3.18 -16.59 9.65
N ARG A 50 4.20 -15.74 9.69
CA ARG A 50 4.90 -15.42 10.92
C ARG A 50 4.03 -14.66 11.90
N GLY A 51 4.34 -14.80 13.18
CA GLY A 51 3.74 -14.00 14.25
C GLY A 51 4.26 -12.56 14.31
N GLY A 52 3.61 -11.74 15.14
CA GLY A 52 4.07 -10.38 15.45
C GLY A 52 3.92 -9.36 14.31
N VAL A 53 3.05 -9.62 13.33
CA VAL A 53 2.74 -8.69 12.25
C VAL A 53 1.59 -7.78 12.66
N ASP A 54 1.86 -6.48 12.77
CA ASP A 54 0.82 -5.47 12.97
C ASP A 54 0.09 -5.20 11.63
N PRO A 55 -1.25 -5.31 11.58
CA PRO A 55 -2.02 -5.15 10.34
C PRO A 55 -1.98 -3.72 9.78
N VAL A 56 -1.87 -2.70 10.63
CA VAL A 56 -1.73 -1.29 10.21
C VAL A 56 -0.36 -1.07 9.58
N GLN A 57 0.70 -1.59 10.18
CA GLN A 57 2.06 -1.50 9.61
C GLN A 57 2.16 -2.22 8.27
N LEU A 58 1.55 -3.41 8.16
CA LEU A 58 1.50 -4.14 6.90
C LEU A 58 0.75 -3.36 5.83
N TYR A 59 -0.42 -2.81 6.16
CA TYR A 59 -1.20 -1.98 5.24
C TYR A 59 -0.40 -0.76 4.76
N ILE A 60 0.23 -0.02 5.67
CA ILE A 60 1.06 1.14 5.34
C ILE A 60 2.20 0.74 4.41
N SER A 61 2.82 -0.43 4.62
CA SER A 61 3.90 -0.93 3.77
C SER A 61 3.40 -1.25 2.36
N ILE A 62 2.28 -1.97 2.22
CA ILE A 62 1.66 -2.28 0.93
C ILE A 62 1.29 -0.97 0.19
N ALA A 63 0.61 -0.07 0.89
CA ALA A 63 0.18 1.22 0.34
C ALA A 63 1.40 2.07 -0.06
N GLY A 64 2.45 2.13 0.76
CA GLY A 64 3.67 2.88 0.49
C GLY A 64 4.42 2.36 -0.74
N LEU A 65 4.56 1.04 -0.88
CA LEU A 65 5.17 0.41 -2.05
C LEU A 65 4.44 0.78 -3.35
N ALA A 66 3.11 0.80 -3.35
CA ALA A 66 2.32 1.21 -4.52
C ALA A 66 2.35 2.74 -4.73
N TYR A 67 2.09 3.50 -3.67
CA TYR A 67 1.98 4.95 -3.71
C TYR A 67 3.27 5.61 -4.17
N PHE A 68 4.44 5.21 -3.67
CA PHE A 68 5.71 5.79 -4.10
C PHE A 68 5.91 5.64 -5.61
N TYR A 69 5.70 4.43 -6.14
CA TYR A 69 5.85 4.12 -7.55
C TYR A 69 4.89 4.94 -8.44
N LEU A 70 3.63 5.03 -8.04
CA LEU A 70 2.60 5.69 -8.83
C LEU A 70 2.66 7.22 -8.72
N SER A 71 2.80 7.76 -7.51
CA SER A 71 2.79 9.22 -7.28
C SER A 71 4.07 9.91 -7.77
N ASN A 72 5.19 9.18 -7.81
CA ASN A 72 6.49 9.67 -8.30
C ASN A 72 6.79 9.15 -9.70
N ASN A 73 5.81 8.62 -10.42
CA ASN A 73 6.06 8.03 -11.73
C ASN A 73 6.74 8.99 -12.71
N PRO A 74 6.34 10.28 -12.86
CA PRO A 74 7.00 11.19 -13.79
C PRO A 74 8.50 11.37 -13.50
N THR A 75 8.87 11.48 -12.23
CA THR A 75 10.27 11.67 -11.82
C THR A 75 11.06 10.37 -11.95
N LEU A 76 10.53 9.25 -11.48
CA LEU A 76 11.16 7.93 -11.60
C LEU A 76 11.34 7.54 -13.08
N SER A 77 10.32 7.73 -13.91
CA SER A 77 10.37 7.41 -15.34
C SER A 77 11.45 8.23 -16.06
N THR A 78 11.59 9.51 -15.70
CA THR A 78 12.65 10.38 -16.23
C THR A 78 14.04 9.94 -15.77
N ILE A 79 14.22 9.70 -14.47
CA ILE A 79 15.51 9.30 -13.87
C ILE A 79 16.01 7.97 -14.44
N PHE A 80 15.12 7.00 -14.61
CA PHE A 80 15.48 5.66 -15.07
C PHE A 80 15.36 5.47 -16.58
N GLY A 81 14.92 6.49 -17.33
CA GLY A 81 14.76 6.44 -18.79
C GLY A 81 13.76 5.36 -19.23
N ARG A 82 12.72 5.10 -18.44
CA ARG A 82 11.72 4.04 -18.68
C ARG A 82 10.33 4.59 -18.43
N ASP A 83 9.39 4.26 -19.31
CA ASP A 83 7.97 4.52 -19.03
C ASP A 83 7.43 3.48 -18.06
N LEU A 84 7.34 3.87 -16.79
CA LEU A 84 6.89 3.01 -15.69
C LEU A 84 5.36 2.88 -15.61
N MET A 85 4.60 3.55 -16.48
CA MET A 85 3.15 3.36 -16.60
C MET A 85 2.75 2.39 -17.71
N LYS A 86 3.71 1.83 -18.46
CA LYS A 86 3.42 0.78 -19.43
C LYS A 86 2.76 -0.42 -18.75
N PRO A 87 1.79 -1.10 -19.39
CA PRO A 87 1.12 -2.27 -18.82
C PRO A 87 2.09 -3.34 -18.31
N LYS A 88 3.16 -3.61 -19.06
CA LYS A 88 4.23 -4.54 -18.64
C LYS A 88 4.93 -4.09 -17.36
N ALA A 89 5.31 -2.82 -17.26
CA ALA A 89 6.00 -2.28 -16.09
C ALA A 89 5.11 -2.29 -14.83
N LEU A 90 3.81 -2.01 -15.00
CA LEU A 90 2.83 -2.12 -13.91
C LEU A 90 2.64 -3.57 -13.45
N SER A 91 2.61 -4.53 -14.38
CA SER A 91 2.54 -5.95 -14.06
C SER A 91 3.79 -6.43 -13.32
N GLU A 92 4.98 -6.03 -13.79
CA GLU A 92 6.25 -6.32 -13.10
C GLU A 92 6.29 -5.70 -11.70
N ARG A 93 5.81 -4.46 -11.56
CA ARG A 93 5.72 -3.80 -10.24
C ARG A 93 4.78 -4.54 -9.30
N LEU A 94 3.63 -4.99 -9.78
CA LEU A 94 2.69 -5.76 -8.97
C LEU A 94 3.32 -7.07 -8.49
N SER A 95 3.93 -7.86 -9.39
CA SER A 95 4.63 -9.10 -9.02
C SER A 95 5.67 -8.85 -7.94
N HIS A 96 6.51 -7.84 -8.13
CA HIS A 96 7.56 -7.49 -7.19
C HIS A 96 7.02 -7.06 -5.81
N ILE A 97 5.95 -6.25 -5.76
CA ILE A 97 5.32 -5.87 -4.47
C ILE A 97 4.76 -7.12 -3.78
N THR A 98 4.07 -7.99 -4.52
CA THR A 98 3.51 -9.22 -3.97
C THR A 98 4.61 -10.12 -3.41
N GLU A 99 5.67 -10.38 -4.17
CA GLU A 99 6.81 -11.17 -3.73
C GLU A 99 7.47 -10.58 -2.47
N PHE A 100 7.68 -9.26 -2.44
CA PHE A 100 8.26 -8.58 -1.29
C PHE A 100 7.41 -8.72 -0.03
N VAL A 101 6.08 -8.52 -0.16
CA VAL A 101 5.14 -8.63 0.96
C VAL A 101 5.03 -10.08 1.43
N MET A 102 4.95 -11.04 0.50
CA MET A 102 4.90 -12.46 0.85
C MET A 102 6.19 -12.94 1.49
N GLY A 103 7.36 -12.52 1.00
CA GLY A 103 8.64 -12.85 1.61
C GLY A 103 8.81 -12.29 3.02
N TYR A 104 8.15 -11.17 3.35
CA TYR A 104 8.08 -10.68 4.72
C TYR A 104 7.13 -11.50 5.62
N LEU A 105 6.04 -12.06 5.06
CA LEU A 105 4.97 -12.72 5.82
C LEU A 105 5.18 -14.21 6.03
N LEU A 106 5.70 -14.92 5.03
CA LEU A 106 5.85 -16.37 5.07
C LEU A 106 6.85 -16.78 6.16
N LEU A 107 6.57 -17.91 6.82
CA LEU A 107 7.58 -18.60 7.63
C LEU A 107 8.59 -19.25 6.68
N ASP A 108 9.88 -19.12 7.02
CA ASP A 108 10.96 -19.86 6.35
C ASP A 108 10.84 -21.38 6.56
#